data_AF-L8TVZ9-F1
#
_entry.id   AF-L8TVZ9-F1
#
_cell.length_a   1.000
_cell.length_b   1.000
_cell.length_c   1.000
_cell.angle_alpha   90.00
_cell.angle_beta   90.00
_cell.angle_gamma   90.00
#
_symmetry.space_group_name_H-M   'P 1'
#
loop_
_entity.id
_entity.type
_entity.pdbx_description
1 polymer ?
#
loop_
_entity_poly.entity_id
_entity_poly.type
_entity_poly.pdbx_seq_one_letter_code
_entity_poly.pdbx_strand_id
1 'polypeptide(L)'
;MEQLIPWLIFCIAVLALCLLRPNAARIFTGVFFIIMAIAVNVVLSFAAPDQFVRLGTDSPLIPLYSWFFQMVVAPAPQVVGIVAAAGETVIGLLILSGGRRAKVGLIAAIVFLVAITPLGIWTLPNLVFAAGLVLLLRKNHPRNVLHALRPSRGRPPAETRSAEPR
;
A
#
# COMPACT_ATOMS: atom_id res chain seq x y z
N MET A 1 -23.12 0.41 -2.40
CA MET A 1 -22.46 0.06 -3.68
C MET A 1 -21.66 1.22 -4.27
N GLU A 2 -22.00 2.48 -3.97
CA GLU A 2 -21.36 3.67 -4.57
C GLU A 2 -19.83 3.73 -4.41
N GLN A 3 -19.26 3.23 -3.30
CA GLN A 3 -17.80 3.22 -3.09
C GLN A 3 -17.08 1.99 -3.67
N LEU A 4 -17.80 0.90 -3.97
CA LEU A 4 -17.17 -0.36 -4.41
C LEU A 4 -16.54 -0.21 -5.80
N ILE A 5 -17.28 0.36 -6.75
CA ILE A 5 -16.83 0.48 -8.15
C ILE A 5 -15.61 1.40 -8.26
N PRO A 6 -15.60 2.63 -7.68
CA PRO A 6 -14.41 3.48 -7.70
C PRO A 6 -13.20 2.81 -7.05
N TRP A 7 -13.40 2.13 -5.92
CA TRP A 7 -12.32 1.43 -5.23
C TRP A 7 -11.76 0.25 -6.02
N LEU A 8 -12.62 -0.49 -6.72
CA LEU A 8 -12.20 -1.56 -7.62
C LEU A 8 -11.39 -1.05 -8.80
N ILE A 9 -11.84 0.03 -9.45
CA ILE A 9 -11.11 0.67 -10.54
C ILE A 9 -9.74 1.12 -10.05
N PHE A 10 -9.67 1.74 -8.87
CA PHE A 10 -8.40 2.12 -8.25
C PHE A 10 -7.48 0.90 -8.04
N CYS A 11 -7.98 -0.19 -7.46
CA CYS A 11 -7.18 -1.40 -7.22
C CYS A 11 -6.69 -2.05 -8.52
N ILE A 12 -7.51 -2.06 -9.58
CA ILE A 12 -7.11 -2.53 -10.92
C ILE A 12 -6.02 -1.64 -11.51
N ALA A 13 -6.15 -0.31 -11.37
CA ALA A 13 -5.12 0.62 -11.84
C ALA A 13 -3.79 0.40 -11.12
N VAL A 14 -3.83 0.15 -9.80
CA VAL A 14 -2.62 -0.18 -9.03
C VAL A 14 -2.03 -1.52 -9.44
N LEU A 15 -2.86 -2.55 -9.69
CA LEU A 15 -2.41 -3.83 -10.24
C LEU A 15 -1.72 -3.64 -11.59
N ALA A 16 -2.31 -2.85 -12.49
CA ALA A 16 -1.70 -2.52 -13.77
C ALA A 16 -0.36 -1.78 -13.58
N LEU A 17 -0.29 -0.85 -12.63
CA LEU A 17 0.95 -0.15 -12.29
C LEU A 17 2.04 -1.13 -11.79
N CYS A 18 1.66 -2.13 -10.99
CA CYS A 18 2.57 -3.19 -10.53
C CYS A 18 3.16 -4.00 -11.69
N LEU A 19 2.36 -4.27 -12.73
CA LEU A 19 2.78 -4.98 -13.93
C LEU A 19 3.68 -4.12 -14.84
N LEU A 20 3.26 -2.87 -15.10
CA LEU A 20 3.89 -2.01 -16.10
C LEU A 20 5.11 -1.26 -15.56
N ARG A 21 5.06 -0.80 -14.30
CA ARG A 21 6.08 0.07 -13.69
C ARG A 21 6.33 -0.35 -12.23
N PRO A 22 6.95 -1.51 -11.98
CA PRO A 22 7.05 -2.09 -10.63
C PRO A 22 7.78 -1.19 -9.60
N ASN A 23 8.77 -0.41 -10.03
CA ASN A 23 9.45 0.53 -9.15
C ASN A 23 8.55 1.72 -8.76
N ALA A 24 7.77 2.25 -9.70
CA ALA A 24 6.82 3.32 -9.43
C ALA A 24 5.67 2.81 -8.55
N ALA A 25 5.16 1.60 -8.83
CA ALA A 25 4.16 0.94 -8.02
C ALA A 25 4.61 0.78 -6.57
N ARG A 26 5.84 0.31 -6.33
CA ARG A 26 6.41 0.20 -4.99
C ARG A 26 6.41 1.54 -4.25
N ILE A 27 6.90 2.61 -4.89
CA ILE A 27 6.94 3.93 -4.27
C ILE A 27 5.53 4.42 -3.97
N PHE A 28 4.63 4.29 -4.94
CA PHE A 28 3.22 4.62 -4.80
C PHE A 28 2.59 3.88 -3.62
N THR A 29 2.73 2.56 -3.52
CA THR A 29 2.18 1.77 -2.41
C THR A 29 2.73 2.22 -1.07
N GLY A 30 4.04 2.46 -0.97
CA GLY A 30 4.64 2.94 0.28
C GLY A 30 4.08 4.27 0.74
N VAL A 31 3.96 5.24 -0.19
CA VAL A 31 3.33 6.54 0.09
C VAL A 31 1.84 6.39 0.40
N PHE A 32 1.13 5.54 -0.34
CA PHE A 32 -0.28 5.28 -0.15
C PHE A 32 -0.58 4.78 1.27
N PHE A 33 0.18 3.82 1.78
CA PHE A 33 0.02 3.35 3.16
C PHE A 33 0.25 4.45 4.20
N ILE A 34 1.22 5.35 3.98
CA ILE A 34 1.45 6.49 4.89
C ILE A 34 0.28 7.48 4.83
N ILE A 35 -0.26 7.74 3.64
CA ILE A 35 -1.45 8.60 3.49
C ILE A 35 -2.65 7.98 4.21
N MET A 36 -2.88 6.67 4.06
CA MET A 36 -3.98 5.97 4.75
C MET A 36 -3.81 5.99 6.27
N ALA A 37 -2.57 5.86 6.76
CA ALA A 37 -2.26 5.95 8.18
C ALA A 37 -2.75 7.27 8.77
N ILE A 38 -2.54 8.36 8.05
CA ILE A 38 -2.93 9.69 8.48
C ILE A 38 -4.43 9.90 8.22
N ALA A 39 -4.86 9.79 6.97
CA ALA A 39 -6.18 10.19 6.52
C ALA A 39 -7.32 9.29 7.04
N VAL A 40 -7.04 8.01 7.28
CA VAL A 40 -8.03 7.07 7.83
C VAL A 40 -7.78 6.85 9.30
N ASN A 41 -6.61 6.34 9.68
CA ASN A 41 -6.40 5.90 11.05
C ASN A 41 -6.22 7.06 12.04
N VAL A 42 -5.44 8.10 11.73
CA VAL A 42 -5.32 9.26 12.62
C VAL A 42 -6.57 10.15 12.55
N VAL A 43 -6.98 10.57 11.36
CA VAL A 43 -8.10 11.54 11.23
C VAL A 43 -9.41 10.94 11.75
N LEU A 44 -9.79 9.71 11.37
CA LEU A 44 -11.05 9.17 11.87
C LEU A 44 -10.99 8.90 13.37
N SER A 45 -9.88 8.38 13.90
CA SER A 45 -9.83 8.06 15.33
C SER A 45 -9.92 9.30 16.24
N PHE A 46 -9.46 10.47 15.78
CA PHE A 46 -9.53 11.72 16.55
C PHE A 46 -10.71 12.61 16.20
N ALA A 47 -11.00 12.80 14.90
CA ALA A 47 -12.01 13.74 14.43
C ALA A 47 -13.40 13.10 14.26
N ALA A 48 -13.47 11.78 14.07
CA ALA A 48 -14.73 11.06 13.85
C ALA A 48 -14.69 9.63 14.44
N PRO A 49 -14.45 9.46 15.75
CA PRO A 49 -14.23 8.15 16.36
C PRO A 49 -15.40 7.18 16.15
N ASP A 50 -16.63 7.69 16.13
CA ASP A 50 -17.81 6.87 15.82
C ASP A 50 -17.75 6.31 14.39
N GLN A 51 -17.27 7.10 13.42
CA GLN A 51 -17.06 6.61 12.05
C GLN A 51 -15.96 5.56 12.00
N PHE A 52 -14.90 5.72 12.80
CA PHE A 52 -13.83 4.72 12.90
C PHE A 52 -14.34 3.38 13.41
N VAL A 53 -15.20 3.37 14.44
CA VAL A 53 -15.85 2.15 14.95
C VAL A 53 -16.77 1.54 13.88
N ARG A 54 -17.53 2.39 13.17
CA ARG A 54 -18.47 1.96 12.12
C ARG A 54 -17.81 1.21 10.96
N LEU A 55 -16.52 1.43 10.71
CA LEU A 55 -15.75 0.67 9.70
C LEU A 55 -15.88 -0.85 9.87
N GLY A 56 -15.98 -1.34 11.10
CA GLY A 56 -16.10 -2.78 11.38
C GLY A 56 -17.49 -3.23 11.86
N THR A 57 -18.44 -2.32 12.08
CA THR A 57 -19.76 -2.68 12.63
C THR A 57 -20.92 -2.51 11.64
N ASP A 58 -20.81 -1.64 10.63
CA ASP A 58 -21.95 -1.31 9.76
C ASP A 58 -22.39 -2.49 8.86
N SER A 59 -21.44 -3.16 8.22
CA SER A 59 -21.72 -4.29 7.32
C SER A 59 -20.52 -5.24 7.16
N PRO A 60 -19.97 -5.80 8.27
CA PRO A 60 -18.84 -6.71 8.19
C PRO A 60 -19.24 -8.02 7.51
N LEU A 61 -18.34 -8.54 6.68
CA LEU A 61 -18.53 -9.83 6.00
C LEU A 61 -18.37 -11.00 6.98
N ILE A 62 -17.62 -10.81 8.06
CA ILE A 62 -17.36 -11.83 9.08
C ILE A 62 -17.80 -11.27 10.45
N PRO A 63 -18.69 -11.96 11.19
CA PRO A 63 -19.22 -11.47 12.48
C PRO A 63 -18.15 -11.15 13.54
N LEU A 64 -17.01 -11.85 13.48
CA LEU A 64 -15.86 -11.61 14.36
C LEU A 64 -15.35 -10.16 14.30
N TYR A 65 -15.42 -9.51 13.13
CA TYR A 65 -14.99 -8.11 12.99
C TYR A 65 -15.94 -7.16 13.72
N SER A 66 -17.25 -7.38 13.63
CA SER A 66 -18.23 -6.60 14.40
C SER A 66 -17.95 -6.70 15.89
N TRP A 67 -17.76 -7.92 16.38
CA TRP A 67 -17.45 -8.18 17.78
C TRP A 67 -16.14 -7.52 18.21
N PHE A 68 -15.07 -7.64 17.42
CA PHE A 68 -13.78 -7.01 17.71
C PHE A 68 -13.90 -5.48 17.76
N PHE A 69 -14.61 -4.88 16.80
CA PHE A 69 -14.81 -3.44 16.79
C PHE A 69 -15.65 -2.96 17.96
N GLN A 70 -16.68 -3.69 18.36
CA GLN A 70 -17.50 -3.33 19.53
C GLN A 70 -16.75 -3.50 20.86
N MET A 71 -15.95 -4.56 21.01
CA MET A 71 -15.33 -4.90 22.30
C MET A 71 -13.93 -4.31 22.49
N VAL A 72 -13.19 -4.07 21.41
CA VAL A 72 -11.79 -3.62 21.45
C VAL A 72 -11.64 -2.20 20.91
N VAL A 73 -12.28 -1.90 19.78
CA VAL A 73 -12.12 -0.59 19.12
C VAL A 73 -12.99 0.48 19.77
N ALA A 74 -14.26 0.19 20.05
CA ALA A 74 -15.21 1.16 20.61
C ALA A 74 -14.83 1.72 21.99
N PRO A 75 -14.23 0.94 22.92
CA PRO A 75 -13.80 1.50 24.20
C PRO A 75 -12.66 2.52 24.10
N ALA A 76 -11.82 2.44 23.06
CA ALA A 76 -10.65 3.29 22.89
C ALA A 76 -10.27 3.48 21.40
N PRO A 77 -11.13 4.11 20.58
CA PRO A 77 -10.91 4.21 19.13
C PRO A 77 -9.65 5.01 18.78
N GLN A 78 -9.30 6.01 19.60
CA GLN A 78 -8.07 6.80 19.46
C GLN A 78 -6.83 5.92 19.59
N VAL A 79 -6.78 5.08 20.62
CA VAL A 79 -5.61 4.22 20.89
C VAL A 79 -5.46 3.20 19.77
N VAL A 80 -6.55 2.53 19.38
CA VAL A 80 -6.50 1.56 18.29
C VAL A 80 -6.15 2.23 16.96
N GLY A 81 -6.71 3.40 16.68
CA GLY A 81 -6.39 4.20 15.49
C GLY A 81 -4.92 4.59 15.42
N ILE A 82 -4.32 5.05 16.53
CA ILE A 82 -2.89 5.37 16.58
C ILE A 82 -2.03 4.12 16.34
N VAL A 83 -2.40 2.98 16.94
CA VAL A 83 -1.68 1.71 16.72
C VAL A 83 -1.77 1.27 15.26
N ALA A 84 -2.96 1.36 14.66
CA ALA A 84 -3.16 1.06 13.24
C ALA A 84 -2.36 2.02 12.33
N ALA A 85 -2.38 3.33 12.61
CA ALA A 85 -1.61 4.33 11.89
C ALA A 85 -0.10 4.09 11.99
N ALA A 86 0.40 3.74 13.17
CA ALA A 86 1.80 3.39 13.37
C ALA A 86 2.19 2.15 12.55
N GLY A 87 1.33 1.12 12.57
CA GLY A 87 1.52 -0.09 11.76
C GLY A 87 1.59 0.21 10.26
N GLU A 88 0.60 0.93 9.72
CA GLU A 88 0.56 1.31 8.31
C GLU A 88 1.75 2.20 7.91
N THR A 89 2.17 3.12 8.79
CA THR A 89 3.35 3.97 8.55
C THR A 89 4.62 3.14 8.51
N VAL A 90 4.81 2.19 9.43
CA VAL A 90 5.96 1.26 9.41
C VAL A 90 5.96 0.43 8.13
N ILE A 91 4.80 -0.08 7.71
CA ILE A 91 4.65 -0.80 6.43
C ILE A 91 5.09 0.08 5.26
N GLY A 92 4.56 1.31 5.17
CA GLY A 92 4.91 2.25 4.10
C GLY A 92 6.40 2.57 4.06
N LEU A 93 7.01 2.87 5.21
CA LEU A 93 8.45 3.13 5.32
C LEU A 93 9.30 1.91 4.93
N LEU A 94 8.91 0.70 5.34
CA LEU A 94 9.59 -0.53 4.96
C LEU A 94 9.57 -0.71 3.44
N ILE A 95 8.41 -0.52 2.79
CA ILE A 95 8.26 -0.59 1.34
C ILE A 95 9.20 0.42 0.64
N LEU A 96 9.28 1.64 1.15
CA LEU A 96 10.13 2.70 0.59
C LEU A 96 11.63 2.43 0.78
N SER A 97 12.03 1.81 1.89
CA SER A 97 13.43 1.59 2.26
C SER A 97 14.25 0.68 1.32
N GLY A 98 13.62 -0.06 0.41
CA GLY A 98 14.30 -0.85 -0.61
C GLY A 98 14.87 -2.20 -0.15
N GLY A 99 15.39 -2.97 -1.11
CA GLY A 99 16.05 -4.25 -0.85
C GLY A 99 15.17 -5.28 -0.09
N ARG A 100 15.75 -5.92 0.94
CA ARG A 100 15.07 -6.96 1.75
C ARG A 100 13.94 -6.38 2.62
N ARG A 101 14.11 -5.16 3.14
CA ARG A 101 13.11 -4.47 3.95
C ARG A 101 11.85 -4.15 3.15
N ALA A 102 12.00 -3.78 1.87
CA ALA A 102 10.86 -3.60 0.97
C ALA A 102 10.02 -4.88 0.82
N LYS A 103 10.64 -6.06 0.76
CA LYS A 103 9.90 -7.33 0.71
C LYS A 103 9.12 -7.59 1.99
N VAL A 104 9.71 -7.30 3.16
CA VAL A 104 9.01 -7.41 4.45
C VAL A 104 7.82 -6.44 4.49
N GLY A 105 8.01 -5.20 4.05
CA GLY A 105 6.94 -4.21 3.95
C GLY A 105 5.81 -4.64 3.00
N LEU A 106 6.15 -5.20 1.83
CA LEU A 106 5.16 -5.73 0.88
C LEU A 106 4.38 -6.92 1.44
N ILE A 107 5.04 -7.85 2.15
CA ILE A 107 4.35 -8.96 2.83
C ILE A 107 3.41 -8.43 3.90
N ALA A 108 3.89 -7.49 4.73
CA ALA A 108 3.05 -6.89 5.77
C ALA A 108 1.86 -6.12 5.17
N ALA A 109 2.04 -5.41 4.05
CA ALA A 109 0.96 -4.76 3.32
C ALA A 109 -0.07 -5.75 2.77
N ILE A 110 0.37 -6.89 2.23
CA ILE A 110 -0.54 -7.97 1.77
C ILE A 110 -1.36 -8.50 2.93
N VAL A 111 -0.70 -8.84 4.05
CA VAL A 111 -1.38 -9.33 5.25
C VAL A 111 -2.38 -8.30 5.76
N PHE A 112 -2.00 -7.02 5.79
CA PHE A 112 -2.87 -5.93 6.21
C PHE A 112 -4.10 -5.80 5.31
N LEU A 113 -3.92 -5.75 3.98
CA LEU A 113 -5.01 -5.66 3.00
C LEU A 113 -5.99 -6.84 3.14
N VAL A 114 -5.47 -8.05 3.30
CA VAL A 114 -6.29 -9.25 3.51
C VAL A 114 -7.02 -9.18 4.85
N ALA A 115 -6.37 -8.71 5.91
CA ALA A 115 -6.98 -8.55 7.22
C ALA A 115 -8.11 -7.50 7.24
N ILE A 116 -8.00 -6.41 6.47
CA ILE A 116 -9.09 -5.42 6.41
C ILE A 116 -10.17 -5.75 5.37
N THR A 117 -9.95 -6.76 4.52
CA THR A 117 -10.91 -7.19 3.49
C THR A 117 -12.31 -7.56 4.05
N PRO A 118 -12.45 -8.18 5.24
CA PRO A 118 -13.74 -8.56 5.78
C PRO A 118 -14.56 -7.42 6.41
N LEU A 119 -14.06 -6.17 6.41
CA LEU A 119 -14.77 -5.02 6.98
C LEU A 119 -16.06 -4.67 6.22
N GLY A 120 -16.14 -5.00 4.93
CA GLY A 120 -17.37 -4.94 4.17
C GLY A 120 -17.20 -5.31 2.70
N ILE A 121 -18.30 -5.28 1.95
CA ILE A 121 -18.26 -5.56 0.50
C ILE A 121 -17.33 -4.56 -0.21
N TRP A 122 -17.31 -3.30 0.24
CA TRP A 122 -16.50 -2.23 -0.34
C TRP A 122 -14.99 -2.45 -0.17
N THR A 123 -14.53 -3.30 0.75
CA THR A 123 -13.11 -3.66 0.93
C THR A 123 -12.67 -4.89 0.13
N LEU A 124 -13.59 -5.60 -0.55
CA LEU A 124 -13.23 -6.75 -1.39
C LEU A 124 -12.15 -6.46 -2.46
N PRO A 125 -12.11 -5.28 -3.10
CA PRO A 125 -11.05 -4.96 -4.04
C PRO A 125 -9.64 -4.94 -3.45
N ASN A 126 -9.48 -4.92 -2.11
CA ASN A 126 -8.18 -5.05 -1.46
C ASN A 126 -7.45 -6.35 -1.87
N LEU A 127 -8.18 -7.40 -2.24
CA LEU A 127 -7.60 -8.64 -2.77
C LEU A 127 -6.93 -8.44 -4.14
N VAL A 128 -7.50 -7.57 -4.98
CA VAL A 128 -6.91 -7.21 -6.29
C VAL A 128 -5.62 -6.41 -6.07
N PHE A 129 -5.64 -5.46 -5.13
CA PHE A 129 -4.44 -4.72 -4.75
C PHE A 129 -3.38 -5.68 -4.17
N ALA A 130 -3.76 -6.56 -3.24
CA ALA A 130 -2.86 -7.56 -2.66
C ALA A 130 -2.22 -8.47 -3.74
N ALA A 131 -2.99 -8.88 -4.75
CA ALA A 131 -2.45 -9.63 -5.90
C ALA A 131 -1.36 -8.83 -6.64
N GLY A 132 -1.56 -7.52 -6.84
CA GLY A 132 -0.52 -6.64 -7.40
C GLY A 132 0.76 -6.61 -6.56
N LEU A 133 0.63 -6.57 -5.23
CA LEU A 133 1.78 -6.62 -4.32
C LEU A 133 2.50 -7.97 -4.35
N VAL A 134 1.77 -9.08 -4.50
CA VAL A 134 2.37 -10.42 -4.71
C VAL A 134 3.23 -10.45 -5.98
N LEU A 135 2.79 -9.77 -7.05
CA LEU A 135 3.60 -9.65 -8.26
C LEU A 135 4.88 -8.83 -8.03
N LEU A 136 4.81 -7.77 -7.21
CA LEU A 136 5.99 -6.99 -6.83
C LEU A 136 7.00 -7.81 -6.04
N LEU A 137 6.57 -8.73 -5.16
CA LEU A 137 7.48 -9.59 -4.39
C LEU A 137 8.42 -10.44 -5.26
N ARG A 138 7.98 -10.76 -6.49
CA ARG A 138 8.78 -11.53 -7.46
C ARG A 138 9.88 -10.69 -8.12
N LYS A 139 9.90 -9.37 -7.91
CA LYS A 139 10.89 -8.45 -8.50
C LYS A 139 12.01 -8.13 -7.51
N ASN A 140 13.17 -7.82 -8.07
CA ASN A 140 14.29 -7.31 -7.29
C ASN A 140 14.14 -5.80 -7.13
N HIS A 141 14.11 -5.33 -5.88
CA HIS A 141 13.94 -3.90 -5.58
C HIS A 141 15.29 -3.24 -5.34
N PRO A 142 15.61 -2.16 -6.08
CA PRO A 142 16.82 -1.39 -5.83
C PRO A 142 16.82 -0.84 -4.40
N ARG A 143 17.99 -0.81 -3.77
CA ARG A 143 18.15 -0.40 -2.36
C ARG A 143 17.76 1.07 -2.13
N ASN A 144 17.91 1.95 -3.12
CA ASN A 144 17.62 3.38 -2.98
C ASN A 144 16.54 3.84 -3.97
N VAL A 145 15.52 4.54 -3.45
CA VAL A 145 14.48 5.21 -4.25
C VAL A 145 15.05 6.29 -5.18
N LEU A 146 16.12 6.98 -4.78
CA LEU A 146 16.83 7.94 -5.65
C LEU A 146 17.41 7.30 -6.92
N HIS A 147 17.82 6.04 -6.87
CA HIS A 147 18.31 5.33 -8.05
C HIS A 147 17.19 4.97 -9.03
N ALA A 148 15.95 4.80 -8.54
CA ALA A 148 14.79 4.54 -9.38
C ALA A 148 14.25 5.81 -10.06
N LEU A 149 14.54 6.99 -9.50
CA LEU A 149 14.17 8.30 -10.06
C LEU A 149 15.21 8.86 -11.03
N ARG A 150 16.43 8.31 -11.09
CA ARG A 150 17.42 8.71 -12.11
C ARG A 150 16.94 8.20 -13.47
N PRO A 151 16.68 9.09 -14.45
CA PRO A 151 16.51 8.67 -15.82
C PRO A 151 17.79 7.96 -16.23
N SER A 152 17.67 6.82 -16.90
CA SER A 152 18.80 6.20 -17.59
C SER A 152 19.31 7.21 -18.62
N ARG A 153 20.30 8.03 -18.25
CA ARG A 153 20.97 8.94 -19.17
C ARG A 153 21.54 8.03 -20.25
N GLY A 154 20.99 8.17 -21.46
CA GLY A 154 21.38 7.37 -22.62
C GLY A 154 22.89 7.31 -22.69
N ARG A 155 23.41 6.08 -22.75
CA ARG A 155 24.80 5.82 -23.09
C ARG A 155 25.03 6.54 -24.43
N PRO A 156 25.95 7.53 -24.52
CA PRO A 156 26.27 8.11 -25.82
C PRO A 156 26.71 6.97 -26.75
N PRO A 157 26.37 7.00 -28.05
CA PRO A 157 26.94 6.07 -29.01
C PRO A 157 28.46 6.17 -28.87
N ALA A 158 29.13 5.03 -28.76
CA ALA A 158 30.58 4.98 -28.78
C ALA A 158 31.03 5.67 -30.07
N GLU A 159 31.70 6.81 -29.95
CA GLU A 159 32.45 7.43 -31.04
C GLU A 159 33.39 6.36 -31.60
N THR A 160 33.08 5.91 -32.81
CA THR A 160 33.99 5.20 -33.67
C THR A 160 35.14 6.16 -33.97
N ARG A 161 36.19 6.11 -33.14
CA ARG A 161 37.52 6.60 -33.50
C ARG A 161 38.05 5.69 -34.61
N SER A 162 37.67 5.99 -35.85
CA SER A 162 38.41 5.55 -37.02
C SER A 162 39.66 6.42 -37.09
N ALA A 163 40.74 5.87 -36.56
CA ALA A 163 42.08 6.41 -36.73
C ALA A 163 42.44 6.38 -38.21
N GLU A 164 42.70 7.56 -38.76
CA GLU A 164 43.53 7.74 -39.94
C GLU A 164 44.99 7.55 -39.52
N PRO A 165 45.74 6.69 -40.24
CA PRO A 165 47.08 7.12 -40.61
C PRO A 165 47.49 6.68 -42.03
N ARG A 166 47.87 7.70 -42.80
CA ARG A 166 48.92 7.75 -43.85
C ARG A 166 48.66 7.09 -45.20
#